data_AF-A0A2M7S895-F1
#
_entry.id   AF-A0A2M7S895-F1
#
_cell.length_a   1.000
_cell.length_b   1.000
_cell.length_c   1.000
_cell.angle_alpha   90.00
_cell.angle_beta   90.00
_cell.angle_gamma   90.00
#
_symmetry.space_group_name_H-M   'P 1'
#
loop_
_entity.id
_entity.type
_entity.pdbx_description
1 polymer ?
#
loop_
_entity_poly.entity_id
_entity_poly.type
_entity_poly.pdbx_seq_one_letter_code
_entity_poly.pdbx_strand_id
1 'polypeptide(L)'
;EPLHKKLDIVERNVPRLRRLSMSPWVDVAEAAQRIGKKYIFSNKPNPAVIASEQWDPDFVRKSVRDTLEKTKGCVVELIMKDTHTCRNQPHRMAEWVKIAKEEAENY
;
A
#
# COMPACT_ATOMS: atom_id res chain seq x y z
N GLU A 1 -13.74 -4.62 -10.96
CA GLU A 1 -14.50 -5.10 -9.78
C GLU A 1 -13.55 -5.35 -8.60
N PRO A 2 -13.99 -5.19 -7.33
CA PRO A 2 -13.10 -5.24 -6.17
C PRO A 2 -12.58 -6.65 -5.87
N LEU A 3 -11.26 -6.79 -5.72
CA LEU A 3 -10.59 -8.09 -5.54
C LEU A 3 -10.99 -8.80 -4.24
N HIS A 4 -11.26 -8.05 -3.16
CA HIS A 4 -11.64 -8.62 -1.86
C HIS A 4 -12.89 -9.51 -1.94
N LYS A 5 -13.79 -9.29 -2.93
CA LYS A 5 -15.01 -10.09 -3.14
C LYS A 5 -14.78 -11.41 -3.88
N LYS A 6 -13.59 -11.62 -4.48
CA LYS A 6 -13.29 -12.78 -5.34
C LYS A 6 -12.16 -13.65 -4.81
N LEU A 7 -11.76 -13.47 -3.55
CA LEU A 7 -10.67 -14.23 -2.94
C LEU A 7 -10.88 -15.75 -3.03
N ASP A 8 -12.11 -16.24 -2.87
CA ASP A 8 -12.43 -17.67 -2.97
C ASP A 8 -12.13 -18.25 -4.36
N ILE A 9 -12.39 -17.46 -5.41
CA ILE A 9 -12.09 -17.85 -6.80
C ILE A 9 -10.58 -17.88 -7.01
N VAL A 10 -9.86 -16.87 -6.51
CA VAL A 10 -8.41 -16.78 -6.62
C VAL A 10 -7.73 -17.94 -5.89
N GLU A 11 -8.20 -18.27 -4.69
CA GLU A 11 -7.73 -19.39 -3.89
C GLU A 11 -7.87 -20.73 -4.60
N ARG A 12 -9.04 -20.95 -5.23
CA ARG A 12 -9.33 -22.19 -5.95
C ARG A 12 -8.50 -22.33 -7.22
N ASN A 13 -8.31 -21.25 -7.97
CA ASN A 13 -7.72 -21.33 -9.32
C ASN A 13 -6.21 -21.03 -9.35
N VAL A 14 -5.66 -20.36 -8.33
CA VAL A 14 -4.25 -19.97 -8.26
C VAL A 14 -3.66 -20.31 -6.89
N PRO A 15 -3.54 -21.60 -6.54
CA PRO A 15 -3.32 -22.08 -5.16
C PRO A 15 -1.96 -21.69 -4.55
N ARG A 16 -1.00 -21.20 -5.36
CA ARG A 16 0.32 -20.75 -4.89
C ARG A 16 0.52 -19.24 -4.99
N LEU A 17 -0.55 -18.49 -5.28
CA LEU A 17 -0.46 -17.03 -5.31
C LEU A 17 -0.10 -16.53 -3.92
N ARG A 18 0.96 -15.72 -3.80
CA ARG A 18 1.40 -15.16 -2.52
C ARG A 18 1.15 -13.65 -2.42
N ARG A 19 1.03 -12.94 -3.54
CA ARG A 19 0.91 -11.47 -3.57
C ARG A 19 -0.42 -11.06 -4.19
N LEU A 20 -1.16 -10.21 -3.49
CA LEU A 20 -2.40 -9.62 -3.98
C LEU A 20 -2.23 -8.10 -4.10
N SER A 21 -2.27 -7.61 -5.35
CA SER A 21 -2.26 -6.18 -5.64
C SER A 21 -3.59 -5.56 -5.25
N MET A 22 -3.62 -4.81 -4.16
CA MET A 22 -4.82 -4.13 -3.70
C MET A 22 -5.00 -2.82 -4.45
N SER A 23 -6.14 -2.66 -5.11
CA SER A 23 -6.49 -1.38 -5.75
C SER A 23 -6.86 -0.34 -4.69
N PRO A 24 -6.72 0.97 -4.96
CA PRO A 24 -7.13 2.03 -4.03
C PRO A 24 -8.62 2.00 -3.62
N TRP A 25 -9.47 1.28 -4.37
CA TRP A 25 -10.91 1.13 -4.14
C TRP A 25 -11.28 0.00 -3.17
N VAL A 26 -10.29 -0.67 -2.59
CA VAL A 26 -10.50 -1.75 -1.63
C VAL A 26 -10.68 -1.16 -0.23
N ASP A 27 -11.66 -1.66 0.52
CA ASP A 27 -11.67 -1.46 1.97
C ASP A 27 -10.49 -2.24 2.56
N VAL A 28 -9.49 -1.49 3.03
CA VAL A 28 -8.22 -2.04 3.52
C VAL A 28 -8.46 -2.93 4.74
N ALA A 29 -9.38 -2.57 5.63
CA ALA A 29 -9.64 -3.32 6.85
C ALA A 29 -10.36 -4.65 6.54
N GLU A 30 -11.40 -4.62 5.70
CA GLU A 30 -12.11 -5.83 5.28
C GLU A 30 -11.17 -6.79 4.52
N ALA A 31 -10.35 -6.25 3.62
CA ALA A 31 -9.39 -7.03 2.86
C ALA A 31 -8.32 -7.64 3.76
N ALA A 32 -7.77 -6.88 4.71
CA ALA A 32 -6.78 -7.36 5.67
C ALA A 32 -7.32 -8.53 6.50
N GLN A 33 -8.54 -8.41 7.02
CA GLN A 33 -9.18 -9.46 7.80
C GLN A 33 -9.38 -10.75 6.98
N ARG A 34 -9.78 -10.62 5.70
CA ARG A 34 -9.99 -11.78 4.82
C ARG A 34 -8.70 -12.49 4.43
N ILE A 35 -7.62 -11.74 4.15
CA ILE A 35 -6.39 -12.36 3.62
C ILE A 35 -5.41 -12.83 4.71
N GLY A 36 -5.42 -12.16 5.87
CA GLY A 36 -4.50 -12.41 6.98
C GLY A 36 -3.04 -12.54 6.54
N LYS A 37 -2.36 -13.58 7.03
CA LYS A 37 -0.94 -13.86 6.70
C LYS A 37 -0.75 -14.71 5.44
N LYS A 38 -1.83 -15.26 4.86
CA LYS A 38 -1.80 -16.16 3.70
C LYS A 38 -1.32 -15.44 2.43
N TYR A 39 -1.64 -14.16 2.30
CA TYR A 39 -1.18 -13.30 1.21
C TYR A 39 -0.36 -12.11 1.70
N ILE A 40 0.46 -11.59 0.80
CA ILE A 40 1.12 -10.29 0.93
C ILE A 40 0.12 -9.26 0.45
N PHE A 41 -0.29 -8.38 1.37
CA PHE A 41 -1.07 -7.18 1.10
C PHE A 41 -0.17 -6.19 0.34
N SER A 42 -0.32 -6.12 -0.97
CA SER A 42 0.44 -5.19 -1.81
C SER A 42 -0.32 -3.87 -1.94
N ASN A 43 0.02 -2.92 -1.06
CA ASN A 43 -0.57 -1.59 -1.05
C ASN A 43 0.13 -0.67 -2.05
N LYS A 44 -0.67 0.08 -2.80
CA LYS A 44 -0.22 1.02 -3.83
C LYS A 44 -0.87 2.39 -3.58
N PRO A 45 -0.23 3.26 -2.78
CA PRO A 45 -0.77 4.59 -2.50
C PRO A 45 -0.83 5.45 -3.78
N ASN A 46 -1.62 6.51 -3.72
CA ASN A 46 -1.74 7.45 -4.84
C ASN A 46 -0.41 8.20 -5.05
N PRO A 47 0.23 8.09 -6.23
CA PRO A 47 1.53 8.71 -6.49
C PRO A 47 1.46 10.25 -6.61
N ALA A 48 0.25 10.83 -6.69
CA ALA A 48 0.05 12.27 -6.73
C ALA A 48 0.66 13.02 -5.54
N VAL A 49 0.87 12.35 -4.40
CA VAL A 49 1.52 12.94 -3.22
C VAL A 49 2.98 13.36 -3.50
N ILE A 50 3.69 12.67 -4.39
CA ILE A 50 5.05 13.04 -4.79
C ILE A 50 5.03 14.24 -5.73
N ALA A 51 3.99 14.32 -6.57
CA ALA A 51 3.79 15.38 -7.55
C ALA A 51 3.01 16.58 -6.99
N SER A 52 2.73 16.62 -5.69
CA SER A 52 1.97 17.70 -5.06
C SER A 52 2.67 19.05 -5.22
N GLU A 53 1.89 20.14 -5.13
CA GLU A 53 2.47 21.48 -5.18
C GLU A 53 3.51 21.68 -4.05
N GLN A 54 3.11 21.35 -2.82
CA GLN A 54 3.95 21.37 -1.63
C GLN A 54 4.17 19.95 -1.12
N TRP A 55 5.41 19.64 -0.76
CA TRP A 55 5.74 18.35 -0.15
C TRP A 55 5.33 18.36 1.32
N ASP A 56 4.54 17.38 1.72
CA ASP A 56 4.01 17.24 3.08
C ASP A 56 4.41 15.87 3.67
N PRO A 57 5.56 15.80 4.37
CA PRO A 57 6.03 14.58 5.02
C PRO A 57 5.05 14.04 6.07
N ASP A 58 4.31 14.90 6.77
CA ASP A 58 3.41 14.52 7.84
C ASP A 58 2.15 13.84 7.29
N PHE A 59 1.63 14.36 6.17
CA PHE A 59 0.56 13.69 5.43
C PHE A 59 1.00 12.29 4.95
N VAL A 60 2.20 12.17 4.39
CA VAL A 60 2.75 10.88 3.94
C VAL A 60 2.85 9.91 5.11
N ARG A 61 3.42 10.35 6.25
CA ARG A 61 3.57 9.55 7.45
C ARG A 61 2.22 9.06 7.96
N LYS A 62 1.24 9.96 8.06
CA LYS A 62 -0.13 9.64 8.47
C LYS A 62 -0.77 8.61 7.54
N SER A 63 -0.61 8.77 6.22
CA SER A 63 -1.18 7.84 5.23
C SER A 63 -0.55 6.45 5.30
N VAL A 64 0.78 6.36 5.48
CA VAL A 64 1.48 5.08 5.66
C VAL A 64 1.02 4.40 6.95
N ARG A 65 1.02 5.14 8.06
CA ARG A 65 0.59 4.62 9.36
C ARG A 65 -0.83 4.08 9.34
N ASP A 66 -1.76 4.82 8.74
CA ASP A 66 -3.15 4.39 8.60
C ASP A 66 -3.27 3.06 7.84
N THR A 67 -2.46 2.86 6.80
CA THR A 67 -2.39 1.58 6.08
C THR A 67 -1.87 0.47 6.99
N LEU A 68 -0.73 0.68 7.65
CA LEU A 68 -0.09 -0.32 8.51
C LEU A 68 -1.00 -0.72 9.68
N GLU A 69 -1.70 0.25 10.27
CA GLU A 69 -2.67 0.00 11.34
C GLU A 69 -3.84 -0.87 10.88
N LYS A 70 -4.46 -0.53 9.74
CA LYS A 70 -5.57 -1.29 9.16
C LYS A 70 -5.17 -2.68 8.69
N THR A 71 -3.88 -2.90 8.44
CA THR A 71 -3.33 -4.17 7.96
C THR A 71 -2.57 -4.95 9.04
N LYS A 72 -2.72 -4.58 10.32
CA LYS A 72 -2.16 -5.34 11.44
C LYS A 72 -2.55 -6.80 11.35
N GLY A 73 -1.55 -7.69 11.46
CA GLY A 73 -1.72 -9.13 11.33
C GLY A 73 -1.60 -9.67 9.90
N CYS A 74 -1.41 -8.82 8.89
CA CYS A 74 -1.05 -9.22 7.52
C CYS A 74 0.47 -9.19 7.30
N VAL A 75 0.90 -9.80 6.18
CA VAL A 75 2.22 -9.48 5.59
C VAL A 75 1.99 -8.36 4.59
N VAL A 76 2.73 -7.25 4.69
CA VAL A 76 2.44 -6.02 3.93
C VAL A 76 3.65 -5.62 3.10
N GLU A 77 3.40 -5.16 1.87
CA GLU A 77 4.38 -4.42 1.08
C GLU A 77 3.77 -3.07 0.66
N LEU A 78 4.56 -2.01 0.70
CA LEU A 78 4.18 -0.67 0.25
C LEU A 78 4.95 -0.37 -1.04
N ILE A 79 4.22 -0.16 -2.14
CA ILE A 79 4.83 0.09 -3.45
C ILE A 79 4.30 1.41 -4.02
N MET A 80 5.17 2.41 -4.06
CA MET A 80 4.89 3.64 -4.78
C MET A 80 4.94 3.39 -6.29
N LYS A 81 3.88 3.79 -6.99
CA LYS A 81 3.77 3.66 -8.45
C LYS A 81 4.44 4.82 -9.19
N ASP A 82 4.54 4.65 -10.50
CA ASP A 82 4.99 5.67 -11.43
C ASP A 82 4.13 6.94 -11.37
N THR A 83 4.80 8.08 -11.53
CA THR A 83 4.17 9.38 -11.74
C THR A 83 4.78 10.00 -12.99
N HIS A 84 3.96 10.69 -13.79
CA HIS A 84 4.42 11.39 -14.98
C HIS A 84 5.36 12.57 -14.64
N THR A 85 5.31 13.06 -13.40
CA THR A 85 6.16 14.15 -12.93
C THR A 85 6.39 14.06 -11.44
N CYS A 86 7.54 14.55 -10.99
CA CYS A 86 7.84 14.85 -9.59
C CYS A 86 8.05 16.36 -9.38
N ARG A 87 7.54 17.21 -10.30
CA ARG A 87 7.76 18.67 -10.32
C ARG A 87 9.23 19.07 -10.27
N ASN A 88 10.10 18.31 -10.93
CA ASN A 88 11.57 18.46 -10.87
C ASN A 88 12.17 18.27 -9.47
N GLN A 89 11.46 17.58 -8.56
CA GLN A 89 11.88 17.31 -7.19
C GLN A 89 12.01 15.79 -6.93
N PRO A 90 12.98 15.09 -7.56
CA PRO A 90 13.11 13.64 -7.43
C PRO A 90 13.45 13.17 -6.00
N HIS A 91 14.03 14.04 -5.16
CA HIS A 91 14.35 13.73 -3.76
C HIS A 91 13.12 13.30 -2.95
N ARG A 92 11.91 13.77 -3.32
CA ARG A 92 10.65 13.40 -2.67
C ARG A 92 10.38 11.89 -2.71
N MET A 93 10.86 11.18 -3.73
CA MET A 93 10.73 9.73 -3.80
C MET A 93 11.58 9.04 -2.73
N ALA A 94 12.82 9.51 -2.54
CA ALA A 94 13.71 8.98 -1.51
C ALA A 94 13.20 9.30 -0.09
N GLU A 95 12.66 10.50 0.11
CA GLU A 95 12.03 10.88 1.38
C GLU A 95 10.78 10.05 1.67
N TRP A 96 9.94 9.80 0.66
CA TRP A 96 8.80 8.89 0.81
C TRP A 96 9.25 7.50 1.26
N VAL A 97 10.30 6.93 0.64
CA VAL A 97 10.85 5.63 1.03
C VAL A 97 11.37 5.66 2.47
N LYS A 98 12.06 6.72 2.87
CA LYS A 98 12.55 6.90 4.24
C LYS A 98 11.38 6.88 5.24
N ILE A 99 10.35 7.69 5.02
CA ILE A 99 9.17 7.75 5.90
C ILE A 99 8.47 6.39 5.95
N ALA A 100 8.28 5.75 4.79
CA ALA A 100 7.62 4.45 4.71
C ALA A 100 8.37 3.37 5.49
N LYS A 101 9.72 3.38 5.42
CA LYS A 101 10.57 2.46 6.17
C LYS A 101 10.50 2.72 7.68
N GLU A 102 10.62 3.97 8.10
CA GLU A 102 10.53 4.37 9.51
C GLU A 102 9.19 3.94 10.12
N GLU A 103 8.07 4.16 9.43
CA GLU A 103 6.77 3.70 9.94
C GLU A 103 6.67 2.18 9.95
N ALA A 104 7.18 1.48 8.94
CA ALA A 104 7.14 0.01 8.87
C ALA A 104 7.96 -0.67 9.99
N GLU A 105 9.06 -0.08 10.44
CA GLU A 105 9.87 -0.63 11.55
C GLU A 105 9.13 -0.64 12.91
N ASN A 106 7.99 0.07 13.01
CA ASN A 106 7.16 0.11 14.22
C ASN A 106 6.03 -0.94 14.24
N TYR A 107 5.93 -1.83 13.24
CA TYR A 107 4.83 -2.79 13.04
C TYR A 107 5.32 -4.22 12.81
#